data_AF-A0A957BG09-F1
#
_entry.id   AF-A0A957BG09-F1
#
_cell.length_a   1.000
_cell.length_b   1.000
_cell.length_c   1.000
_cell.angle_alpha   90.00
_cell.angle_beta   90.00
_cell.angle_gamma   90.00
#
_symmetry.space_group_name_H-M   'P 1'
#
loop_
_entity.id
_entity.type
_entity.pdbx_description
1 polymer ?
#
loop_
_entity_poly.entity_id
_entity_poly.type
_entity_poly.pdbx_seq_one_letter_code
_entity_poly.pdbx_strand_id
1 'polypeptide(L)'
;MSDVVAKQSVSQLARWWLPIFGLFVIHNLEEILGDMPAWGREHLDFLSQTFVSPMALTAIIIVLSAVLFTIAYHYRQNARMTRRLLLLFLVIMIGVFIWHITISLVTQSIQPGVLTAGVFLPIYGFMLFHIYRTKQTLYP
;
A
#
# COMPACT_ATOMS: atom_id res chain seq x y z
N MET A 1 28.67 4.71 21.04
CA MET A 1 28.22 5.53 19.90
C MET A 1 27.44 4.73 18.85
N SER A 2 27.82 3.49 18.53
CA SER A 2 27.12 2.60 17.58
C SER A 2 25.64 2.37 17.90
N ASP A 3 25.29 2.13 19.17
CA ASP A 3 23.93 1.75 19.56
C ASP A 3 22.92 2.91 19.48
N VAL A 4 23.39 4.14 19.68
CA VAL A 4 22.57 5.35 19.58
C VAL A 4 22.19 5.61 18.12
N VAL A 5 23.15 5.48 17.21
CA VAL A 5 22.93 5.62 15.76
C VAL A 5 21.98 4.53 15.23
N ALA A 6 22.15 3.29 15.69
CA ALA A 6 21.27 2.18 15.32
C ALA A 6 19.83 2.42 15.78
N LYS A 7 19.60 2.84 17.03
CA LYS A 7 18.25 3.13 17.54
C LYS A 7 17.57 4.30 16.81
N GLN A 8 18.33 5.35 16.49
CA GLN A 8 17.80 6.50 15.76
C GLN A 8 17.29 6.10 14.37
N SER A 9 18.03 5.25 13.66
CA SER A 9 17.64 4.78 12.33
C SER A 9 16.37 3.92 12.30
N VAL A 10 16.18 3.06 13.32
CA VAL A 10 14.98 2.22 13.48
C VAL A 10 13.77 3.11 13.70
N SER A 11 13.89 4.11 14.58
CA SER A 11 12.81 5.06 14.85
C SER A 11 12.44 5.88 13.61
N GLN A 12 13.40 6.25 12.78
CA GLN A 12 13.15 6.98 11.54
C GLN A 12 12.42 6.12 10.50
N LEU A 13 12.84 4.87 10.32
CA LEU A 13 12.17 3.94 9.41
C LEU A 13 10.76 3.58 9.89
N ALA A 14 10.58 3.33 11.18
CA ALA A 14 9.28 2.95 11.75
C ALA A 14 8.21 4.05 11.59
N ARG A 15 8.61 5.33 11.51
CA ARG A 15 7.68 6.45 11.26
C ARG A 15 6.97 6.34 9.92
N TRP A 16 7.53 5.64 8.93
CA TRP A 16 6.90 5.46 7.62
C TRP A 16 5.72 4.48 7.63
N TRP A 17 5.57 3.65 8.67
CA TRP A 17 4.41 2.76 8.78
C TRP A 17 3.09 3.52 8.85
N LEU A 18 3.05 4.62 9.60
CA LEU A 18 1.83 5.40 9.80
C LEU A 18 1.29 6.01 8.48
N PRO A 19 2.08 6.78 7.71
CA PRO A 19 1.58 7.35 6.46
C PRO A 19 1.29 6.25 5.42
N ILE A 20 2.07 5.16 5.36
CA ILE A 20 1.77 4.04 4.46
C ILE A 20 0.43 3.40 4.78
N PHE A 21 0.16 3.15 6.06
CA PHE A 21 -1.12 2.61 6.52
C PHE A 21 -2.27 3.57 6.22
N GLY A 22 -2.07 4.87 6.46
CA GLY A 22 -3.07 5.89 6.12
C GLY A 22 -3.43 5.89 4.64
N LEU A 23 -2.44 5.86 3.75
CA LEU A 23 -2.66 5.81 2.29
C LEU A 23 -3.37 4.51 1.88
N PHE A 24 -3.00 3.37 2.46
CA PHE A 24 -3.68 2.10 2.23
C PHE A 24 -5.16 2.17 2.61
N VAL A 25 -5.47 2.65 3.82
CA VAL A 25 -6.86 2.78 4.28
C VAL A 25 -7.65 3.74 3.39
N ILE A 26 -7.09 4.89 3.03
CA ILE A 26 -7.77 5.86 2.16
C ILE A 26 -8.07 5.27 0.78
N HIS A 27 -7.11 4.55 0.18
CA HIS A 27 -7.31 3.85 -1.08
C HIS A 27 -8.45 2.83 -1.01
N ASN A 28 -8.44 1.97 0.01
CA ASN A 28 -9.49 0.98 0.19
C ASN A 28 -10.88 1.61 0.49
N LEU A 29 -10.92 2.74 1.19
CA LEU A 29 -12.16 3.49 1.40
C LEU A 29 -12.70 4.05 0.08
N GLU A 30 -11.85 4.55 -0.81
CA GLU A 30 -12.27 4.96 -2.15
C GLU A 30 -12.89 3.79 -2.92
N GLU A 31 -12.25 2.61 -2.93
CA GLU A 31 -12.79 1.43 -3.62
C GLU A 31 -14.15 0.99 -3.08
N ILE A 32 -14.35 1.05 -1.76
CA ILE A 32 -15.64 0.75 -1.12
C ILE A 32 -16.69 1.79 -1.54
N LEU A 33 -16.36 3.08 -1.46
CA LEU A 33 -17.27 4.17 -1.77
C LEU A 33 -17.61 4.25 -3.27
N GLY A 34 -16.68 3.85 -4.13
CA GLY A 34 -16.87 3.76 -5.58
C GLY A 34 -17.55 2.48 -6.05
N ASP A 35 -17.99 1.61 -5.14
CA ASP A 35 -18.60 0.30 -5.44
C ASP A 35 -17.77 -0.53 -6.44
N MET A 36 -16.51 -0.75 -6.07
CA MET A 36 -15.56 -1.55 -6.84
C MET A 36 -16.13 -2.93 -7.28
N PRO A 37 -16.90 -3.67 -6.45
CA PRO A 37 -17.53 -4.91 -6.91
C PRO A 37 -18.56 -4.72 -8.02
N ALA A 38 -19.39 -3.68 -7.97
CA ALA A 38 -20.34 -3.40 -9.05
C ALA A 38 -19.63 -2.96 -10.32
N TRP A 39 -18.67 -2.04 -10.20
CA TRP A 39 -17.86 -1.59 -11.34
C TRP A 39 -17.17 -2.77 -12.03
N GLY A 40 -16.59 -3.68 -11.25
CA GLY A 40 -15.92 -4.87 -11.76
C GLY A 40 -16.86 -5.81 -12.52
N ARG A 41 -18.07 -6.04 -12.02
CA ARG A 41 -19.07 -6.89 -12.71
C ARG A 41 -19.52 -6.32 -14.06
N GLU A 42 -19.52 -5.00 -14.20
CA GLU A 42 -19.92 -4.32 -15.43
C GLU A 42 -18.81 -4.30 -16.49
N HIS A 43 -17.54 -4.25 -16.07
CA HIS A 43 -16.42 -3.99 -16.99
C HIS A 43 -15.42 -5.16 -17.13
N LEU A 44 -15.46 -6.17 -16.25
CA LEU A 44 -14.49 -7.26 -16.19
C LEU A 44 -15.19 -8.63 -16.15
N ASP A 45 -15.81 -9.01 -17.27
CA ASP A 45 -16.56 -10.27 -17.41
C ASP A 45 -15.78 -11.52 -16.99
N PHE A 46 -14.46 -11.55 -17.25
CA PHE A 46 -13.59 -12.67 -16.88
C PHE A 46 -13.36 -12.79 -15.36
N LEU A 47 -13.65 -11.74 -14.59
CA LEU A 47 -13.60 -11.72 -13.12
C LEU A 47 -14.99 -11.69 -12.48
N SER A 48 -16.05 -11.73 -13.28
CA SER A 48 -17.45 -11.65 -12.81
C SER A 48 -17.76 -12.61 -11.64
N GLN A 49 -17.20 -13.82 -11.67
CA GLN A 49 -17.36 -14.85 -10.63
C GLN A 49 -16.49 -14.65 -9.38
N THR A 50 -15.47 -13.80 -9.47
CA THR A 50 -14.53 -13.51 -8.38
C THR A 50 -14.88 -12.26 -7.59
N PHE A 51 -15.84 -11.44 -8.06
CA PHE A 51 -16.28 -10.26 -7.32
C PHE A 51 -17.07 -10.67 -6.09
N VAL A 52 -16.42 -10.50 -4.95
CA VAL A 52 -17.01 -10.71 -3.63
C VAL A 52 -18.07 -9.65 -3.34
N SER A 53 -19.01 -9.97 -2.44
CA SER A 53 -19.98 -8.96 -1.97
C SER A 53 -19.25 -7.78 -1.32
N PRO A 54 -19.84 -6.56 -1.32
CA PRO A 54 -19.23 -5.39 -0.66
C PRO A 54 -18.86 -5.64 0.82
N MET A 55 -19.64 -6.49 1.51
CA MET A 55 -19.37 -6.92 2.88
C MET A 55 -18.11 -7.80 2.97
N ALA A 56 -17.93 -8.73 2.03
CA ALA A 56 -16.74 -9.56 1.98
C ALA A 56 -15.49 -8.75 1.58
N LEU A 57 -15.61 -7.78 0.67
CA LEU A 57 -14.52 -6.84 0.36
C LEU A 57 -14.09 -6.07 1.62
N THR A 58 -15.05 -5.47 2.34
CA THR A 58 -14.80 -4.77 3.60
C THR A 58 -14.11 -5.68 4.63
N ALA A 59 -14.57 -6.93 4.78
CA ALA A 59 -13.96 -7.89 5.69
C ALA A 59 -12.51 -8.23 5.31
N ILE A 60 -12.23 -8.43 4.01
CA ILE A 60 -10.87 -8.66 3.51
C ILE A 60 -9.97 -7.48 3.85
N ILE A 61 -10.44 -6.25 3.63
CA ILE A 61 -9.68 -5.02 3.91
C ILE A 61 -9.35 -4.91 5.41
N ILE A 62 -10.31 -5.19 6.29
CA ILE A 62 -10.09 -5.20 7.74
C ILE A 62 -9.03 -6.24 8.13
N VAL A 63 -9.15 -7.46 7.60
CA VAL A 63 -8.20 -8.55 7.88
C VAL A 63 -6.81 -8.21 7.37
N LEU A 64 -6.67 -7.71 6.13
CA LEU A 64 -5.39 -7.29 5.56
C LEU A 64 -4.77 -6.14 6.35
N SER A 65 -5.58 -5.16 6.78
CA SER A 65 -5.15 -4.06 7.63
C SER A 65 -4.61 -4.55 8.97
N ALA A 66 -5.33 -5.49 9.61
CA ALA A 66 -4.90 -6.09 10.88
C ALA A 66 -3.58 -6.86 10.72
N VAL A 67 -3.46 -7.68 9.67
CA VAL A 67 -2.22 -8.40 9.35
C VAL A 67 -1.05 -7.43 9.13
N LEU A 68 -1.26 -6.38 8.35
CA LEU A 68 -0.24 -5.36 8.09
C LEU A 68 0.19 -4.66 9.39
N PHE A 69 -0.76 -4.31 10.25
CA PHE A 69 -0.49 -3.72 11.56
C PHE A 69 0.29 -4.67 12.47
N THR A 70 -0.07 -5.95 12.53
CA THR A 70 0.67 -6.97 13.29
C THR A 70 2.11 -7.12 12.79
N ILE A 71 2.31 -7.19 11.48
CA ILE A 71 3.64 -7.24 10.86
C ILE A 71 4.45 -6.00 11.23
N ALA A 72 3.86 -4.81 11.07
CA ALA A 72 4.50 -3.54 11.43
C ALA A 72 4.90 -3.51 12.90
N TYR A 73 4.00 -3.89 13.81
CA TYR A 73 4.25 -3.94 15.24
C TYR A 73 5.36 -4.93 15.61
N HIS A 74 5.33 -6.14 15.05
CA HIS A 74 6.31 -7.19 15.35
C HIS A 74 7.71 -6.81 14.87
N TYR A 75 7.84 -6.24 13.66
CA TYR A 75 9.14 -5.91 13.08
C TYR A 75 9.63 -4.49 13.36
N ARG A 76 8.87 -3.65 14.09
CA ARG A 76 9.18 -2.22 14.32
C ARG A 76 10.57 -1.95 14.91
N GLN A 77 11.15 -2.91 15.64
CA GLN A 77 12.48 -2.77 16.25
C GLN A 77 13.61 -3.30 15.34
N ASN A 78 13.29 -4.00 14.26
CA ASN A 78 14.25 -4.56 13.33
C ASN A 78 14.34 -3.69 12.06
N ALA A 79 15.37 -2.85 11.99
CA ALA A 79 15.56 -1.88 10.88
C ALA A 79 15.60 -2.57 9.50
N ARG A 80 16.31 -3.71 9.41
CA ARG A 80 16.47 -4.46 8.15
C ARG A 80 15.13 -5.00 7.66
N MET A 81 14.37 -5.63 8.55
CA MET A 81 13.07 -6.20 8.19
C MET A 81 12.04 -5.12 7.92
N THR A 82 11.94 -4.09 8.78
CA THR A 82 11.06 -2.94 8.56
C THR A 82 11.31 -2.33 7.18
N ARG A 83 12.57 -2.07 6.82
CA ARG A 83 12.90 -1.53 5.49
C ARG A 83 12.44 -2.44 4.35
N ARG A 84 12.74 -3.75 4.42
CA ARG A 84 12.33 -4.70 3.37
C ARG A 84 10.82 -4.73 3.20
N LEU A 85 10.07 -4.73 4.30
CA LEU A 85 8.62 -4.76 4.30
C LEU A 85 8.02 -3.47 3.74
N LEU A 86 8.55 -2.30 4.14
CA LEU A 86 8.12 -1.01 3.59
C LEU A 86 8.38 -0.94 2.07
N LEU A 87 9.55 -1.37 1.61
CA LEU A 87 9.87 -1.39 0.18
C LEU A 87 8.96 -2.34 -0.59
N LEU A 88 8.74 -3.56 -0.08
CA LEU A 88 7.85 -4.53 -0.69
C LEU A 88 6.42 -3.98 -0.79
N PHE A 89 5.92 -3.39 0.29
CA PHE A 89 4.60 -2.78 0.32
C PHE A 89 4.46 -1.67 -0.73
N LEU A 90 5.43 -0.75 -0.80
CA LEU A 90 5.43 0.34 -1.79
C LEU A 90 5.43 -0.19 -3.23
N VAL A 91 6.20 -1.24 -3.53
CA VAL A 91 6.21 -1.88 -4.85
C VAL A 91 4.86 -2.49 -5.18
N ILE A 92 4.23 -3.20 -4.23
CA ILE A 92 2.89 -3.77 -4.42
C ILE A 92 1.88 -2.67 -4.71
N MET A 93 1.87 -1.60 -3.92
CA MET A 93 0.92 -0.49 -4.10
C MET A 93 1.11 0.23 -5.44
N ILE A 94 2.36 0.43 -5.88
CA ILE A 94 2.64 0.96 -7.22
C ILE A 94 2.08 0.04 -8.30
N GLY A 95 2.24 -1.28 -8.14
CA GLY A 95 1.65 -2.27 -9.04
C GLY A 95 0.12 -2.20 -9.10
N VAL A 96 -0.54 -2.08 -7.95
CA VAL A 96 -1.99 -1.89 -7.84
C VAL A 96 -2.44 -0.63 -8.58
N PHE A 97 -1.70 0.48 -8.46
CA PHE A 97 -2.03 1.71 -9.19
C PHE A 97 -1.85 1.60 -10.69
N ILE A 98 -0.77 0.97 -11.15
CA ILE A 98 -0.57 0.70 -12.57
C ILE A 98 -1.73 -0.15 -13.09
N TRP A 99 -2.20 -1.14 -12.31
CA TRP A 99 -3.38 -1.93 -12.64
C TRP A 99 -4.63 -1.06 -12.80
N HIS A 100 -4.98 -0.23 -11.81
CA HIS A 100 -6.17 0.64 -11.90
C HIS A 100 -6.15 1.53 -13.14
N ILE A 101 -5.01 2.17 -13.41
CA ILE A 101 -4.85 3.03 -14.60
C ILE A 101 -5.00 2.20 -15.88
N THR A 102 -4.32 1.06 -15.96
CA THR A 102 -4.35 0.21 -17.16
C THR A 102 -5.75 -0.31 -17.44
N ILE A 103 -6.42 -0.82 -16.41
CA ILE A 103 -7.77 -1.35 -16.54
C ILE A 103 -8.76 -0.24 -16.92
N SER A 104 -8.66 0.94 -16.31
CA SER A 104 -9.49 2.08 -16.73
C SER A 104 -9.29 2.51 -18.17
N LEU A 105 -8.05 2.47 -18.67
CA LEU A 105 -7.77 2.75 -20.08
C LEU A 105 -8.34 1.66 -20.99
N VAL A 106 -8.25 0.39 -20.60
CA VAL A 106 -8.78 -0.73 -21.39
C VAL A 106 -10.30 -0.71 -21.43
N THR A 107 -10.97 -0.47 -20.31
CA THR A 107 -12.44 -0.46 -20.20
C THR A 107 -13.06 0.88 -20.59
N GLN A 108 -12.24 1.91 -20.84
CA GLN A 108 -12.67 3.28 -21.11
C GLN A 108 -13.59 3.83 -20.00
N SER A 109 -13.39 3.39 -18.75
CA SER A 109 -14.21 3.71 -17.59
C SER A 109 -13.33 3.92 -16.36
N ILE A 110 -13.64 4.92 -15.53
CA ILE A 110 -12.83 5.24 -14.35
C ILE A 110 -13.12 4.20 -13.26
N GLN A 111 -12.11 3.41 -12.94
CA GLN A 111 -12.18 2.39 -11.92
C GLN A 111 -12.02 3.03 -10.54
N PRO A 112 -12.82 2.63 -9.54
CA PRO A 112 -12.55 2.97 -8.15
C PRO A 112 -11.11 2.56 -7.78
N GLY A 113 -10.33 3.48 -7.25
CA GLY A 113 -8.89 3.32 -7.00
C GLY A 113 -8.02 4.25 -7.86
N VAL A 114 -8.53 4.74 -8.99
CA VAL A 114 -7.76 5.63 -9.91
C VAL A 114 -7.50 7.00 -9.29
N LEU A 115 -8.45 7.54 -8.51
CA LEU A 115 -8.28 8.87 -7.92
C LEU A 115 -7.15 8.86 -6.89
N THR A 116 -7.16 7.85 -6.01
CA THR A 116 -6.07 7.68 -5.06
C THR A 116 -4.77 7.26 -5.75
N ALA A 117 -4.81 6.47 -6.83
CA ALA A 117 -3.63 6.14 -7.62
C ALA A 117 -2.91 7.39 -8.15
N GLY A 118 -3.65 8.34 -8.73
CA GLY A 118 -3.07 9.58 -9.27
C GLY A 118 -2.38 10.43 -8.21
N VAL A 119 -2.97 10.54 -7.01
CA VAL A 119 -2.43 11.36 -5.91
C VAL A 119 -1.31 10.64 -5.16
N PHE A 120 -1.44 9.33 -4.95
CA PHE A 120 -0.54 8.57 -4.07
C PHE A 120 0.68 8.02 -4.80
N LEU A 121 0.65 7.86 -6.13
CA LEU A 121 1.82 7.43 -6.89
C LEU A 121 3.06 8.32 -6.66
N PRO A 122 3.01 9.67 -6.73
CA PRO A 122 4.17 10.51 -6.42
C PRO A 122 4.60 10.39 -4.96
N ILE A 123 3.64 10.20 -4.03
CA ILE A 123 3.93 10.02 -2.61
C ILE A 123 4.68 8.70 -2.37
N TYR A 124 4.24 7.60 -2.98
CA TYR A 124 4.93 6.31 -2.90
C TYR A 124 6.32 6.36 -3.56
N GLY A 125 6.46 7.04 -4.70
CA GLY A 125 7.77 7.27 -5.32
C GLY A 125 8.72 8.03 -4.38
N PHE A 126 8.24 9.09 -3.74
CA PHE A 126 8.99 9.86 -2.75
C PHE A 126 9.39 9.02 -1.53
N MET A 127 8.45 8.25 -0.95
CA MET A 127 8.73 7.33 0.17
C MET A 127 9.75 6.27 -0.21
N LEU A 128 9.59 5.66 -1.40
CA LEU A 128 10.49 4.62 -1.91
C LEU A 128 11.91 5.18 -2.06
N PHE A 129 12.05 6.36 -2.67
CA PHE A 129 13.33 7.05 -2.81
C PHE A 129 14.00 7.32 -1.46
N HIS A 130 13.25 7.84 -0.48
CA HIS A 130 13.80 8.13 0.85
C HIS A 130 14.21 6.87 1.61
N ILE A 131 13.35 5.86 1.68
CA ILE A 131 13.61 4.59 2.38
C ILE A 131 14.77 3.83 1.70
N TYR A 132 14.89 3.94 0.38
CA TYR A 132 16.01 3.37 -0.36
C TYR A 132 17.33 4.05 0.01
N ARG A 133 17.38 5.39 0.05
CA ARG A 133 18.58 6.16 0.40
C ARG A 133 19.04 5.98 1.84
N THR A 134 18.13 5.72 2.79
CA THR A 134 18.49 5.42 4.20
C THR A 134 19.40 4.19 4.34
N LYS A 135 19.54 3.34 3.30
CA LYS A 135 20.50 2.22 3.28
C LYS A 135 21.96 2.67 3.42
N GLN A 136 22.31 3.81 2.82
CA GLN A 136 23.71 4.25 2.72
C GLN A 136 24.29 4.66 4.08
N THR A 137 23.46 4.89 5.10
CA THR A 137 23.91 5.31 6.43
C THR A 137 23.94 4.17 7.46
N LEU A 138 23.36 3.00 7.15
CA LEU A 138 23.13 1.92 8.11
C LEU A 138 24.04 0.70 7.99
N TYR A 139 24.73 0.58 6.86
CA TYR A 139 25.69 -0.50 6.60
C TYR A 139 26.83 0.12 5.79
N PRO A 140 27.80 0.82 6.43
CA PRO A 140 29.06 1.18 5.78
C PRO A 140 29.85 -0.06 5.37
#